data_AF-W9VDG6-F1
#
_entry.id   AF-W9VDG6-F1
#
_cell.length_a   1.000
_cell.length_b   1.000
_cell.length_c   1.000
_cell.angle_alpha   90.00
_cell.angle_beta   90.00
_cell.angle_gamma   90.00
#
_symmetry.space_group_name_H-M   'P 1'
#
loop_
_entity.id
_entity.type
_entity.pdbx_description
1 polymer ?
#
loop_
_entity_poly.entity_id
_entity_poly.type
_entity_poly.pdbx_seq_one_letter_code
_entity_poly.pdbx_strand_id
1 'polypeptide(L)'
;MFVLLTGKHVHDLRTWADWSSTFNCPVYMTEVDSVWANRKDTPSATLKLLKEPSTELLPGLTSLICGGHFPGSQVLHSLPPNTPIPTLFVADTIFAVQSSHNPDPGKRGDTISYQFLWSIPNFIPLPPDEVLKIWKALKPLEFKATYGVMAKITNVFERPGQSLSLKARVLQSAKIAVKAMGYSDHSIFVEQL
;
A
#
# COMPACT_ATOMS: atom_id res chain seq x y z
N MET A 1 6.45 2.58 21.37
CA MET A 1 5.71 3.71 20.77
C MET A 1 4.79 3.15 19.71
N PHE A 2 3.48 3.30 19.89
CA PHE A 2 2.50 2.80 18.93
C PHE A 2 2.23 3.88 17.88
N VAL A 3 2.23 3.50 16.61
CA VAL A 3 1.88 4.36 15.49
C VAL A 3 0.66 3.73 14.84
N LEU A 4 -0.47 4.43 14.85
CA LEU A 4 -1.64 4.02 14.10
C LEU A 4 -1.69 4.87 12.82
N LEU A 5 -1.66 4.17 11.68
CA LEU A 5 -1.88 4.77 10.38
C LEU A 5 -3.27 4.40 9.90
N THR A 6 -4.03 5.40 9.48
CA THR A 6 -5.27 5.14 8.75
C THR A 6 -4.87 4.83 7.30
N GLY A 7 -4.63 3.54 7.03
CA GLY A 7 -4.27 3.06 5.69
C GLY A 7 -5.44 2.99 4.72
N LYS A 8 -6.68 3.15 5.22
CA LYS A 8 -7.91 3.13 4.43
C LYS A 8 -8.63 4.48 4.60
N HIS A 9 -8.85 5.17 3.49
CA HIS A 9 -9.71 6.36 3.41
C HIS A 9 -11.11 6.11 3.99
N VAL A 10 -11.83 7.18 4.36
CA VAL A 10 -13.22 7.38 4.92
C VAL A 10 -13.84 6.33 5.85
N HIS A 11 -13.56 5.04 5.65
CA HIS A 11 -14.05 3.89 6.37
C HIS A 11 -13.46 3.76 7.79
N ASP A 12 -12.18 4.07 7.97
CA ASP A 12 -11.48 3.85 9.26
C ASP A 12 -11.27 5.15 10.08
N LEU A 13 -11.83 6.27 9.62
CA LEU A 13 -11.66 7.59 10.27
C LEU A 13 -12.64 7.86 11.41
N ARG A 14 -13.50 6.91 11.78
CA ARG A 14 -14.50 7.15 12.83
C ARG A 14 -13.95 6.96 14.25
N THR A 15 -12.97 6.07 14.41
CA THR A 15 -12.44 5.64 15.71
C THR A 15 -11.01 6.10 15.96
N TRP A 16 -10.40 6.91 15.08
CA TRP A 16 -9.01 7.34 15.24
C TRP A 16 -8.79 8.08 16.56
N ALA A 17 -9.73 8.94 16.95
CA ALA A 17 -9.64 9.73 18.17
C ALA A 17 -9.73 8.85 19.42
N ASP A 18 -10.56 7.81 19.38
CA ASP A 18 -10.67 6.83 20.46
C ASP A 18 -9.35 6.08 20.62
N TRP A 19 -8.78 5.56 19.52
CA TRP A 19 -7.49 4.87 19.55
C TRP A 19 -6.33 5.75 20.03
N SER A 20 -6.27 6.99 19.54
CA SER A 20 -5.27 7.96 19.97
C SER A 20 -5.35 8.23 21.47
N SER A 21 -6.57 8.43 21.98
CA SER A 21 -6.81 8.70 23.41
C SER A 21 -6.51 7.46 24.27
N THR A 22 -6.99 6.28 23.87
CA THR A 22 -6.82 5.03 24.61
C THR A 22 -5.35 4.63 24.74
N PHE A 23 -4.56 4.77 23.69
CA PHE A 23 -3.15 4.37 23.69
C PHE A 23 -2.17 5.52 23.93
N ASN A 24 -2.69 6.73 24.15
CA ASN A 24 -1.91 7.95 24.31
C ASN A 24 -0.83 8.11 23.22
N CYS A 25 -1.24 7.91 21.96
CA CYS A 25 -0.33 7.90 20.82
C CYS A 25 -0.89 8.73 19.65
N PRO A 26 -0.01 9.32 18.81
CA PRO A 26 -0.47 10.06 17.65
C PRO A 26 -1.01 9.11 16.58
N VAL A 27 -2.09 9.53 15.93
CA VAL A 27 -2.54 8.96 14.65
C VAL A 27 -1.97 9.81 13.52
N TYR A 28 -1.44 9.18 12.50
CA TYR A 28 -0.94 9.86 11.31
C TYR A 28 -1.91 9.69 10.14
N MET A 29 -2.19 10.79 9.46
CA MET A 29 -3.09 10.86 8.31
C MET A 29 -2.49 11.77 7.25
N THR A 30 -2.76 11.51 5.98
CA THR A 30 -2.35 12.45 4.93
C THR A 30 -3.16 13.74 4.99
N GLU A 31 -2.53 14.89 4.72
CA GLU A 31 -3.19 16.19 4.77
C GLU A 31 -4.35 16.25 3.75
N VAL A 32 -4.17 15.66 2.57
CA VAL A 32 -5.16 15.67 1.49
C VAL A 32 -6.45 14.94 1.88
N ASP A 33 -6.37 13.85 2.64
CA ASP A 33 -7.54 13.11 3.10
C ASP A 33 -8.12 13.68 4.41
N SER A 34 -7.44 14.65 5.03
CA SER A 34 -7.88 15.24 6.30
C SER A 34 -9.26 15.89 6.20
N VAL A 35 -9.70 16.30 5.00
CA VAL A 35 -11.03 16.85 4.76
C VAL A 35 -12.15 15.87 5.15
N TRP A 36 -11.87 14.57 5.18
CA TRP A 36 -12.83 13.54 5.59
C TRP A 36 -12.70 13.12 7.07
N ALA A 37 -11.70 13.65 7.78
CA ALA A 37 -11.50 13.30 9.17
C ALA A 37 -12.55 13.98 10.06
N ASN A 38 -13.27 13.17 10.81
CA ASN A 38 -14.20 13.61 11.84
C ASN A 38 -13.47 13.74 13.18
N ARG A 39 -14.07 14.39 14.18
CA ARG A 39 -13.59 14.42 15.57
C ARG A 39 -12.19 15.05 15.77
N LYS A 40 -11.75 15.91 14.84
CA LYS A 40 -10.45 16.63 14.89
C LYS A 40 -10.27 17.47 16.15
N ASP A 41 -11.37 17.86 16.77
CA ASP A 41 -11.50 18.66 17.97
C ASP A 41 -11.48 17.84 19.28
N THR A 42 -11.29 16.52 19.22
CA THR A 42 -11.21 15.67 20.42
C THR A 42 -9.97 16.03 21.25
N PRO A 43 -10.11 16.61 22.46
CA PRO A 43 -8.96 17.17 23.19
C PRO A 43 -7.94 16.13 23.68
N SER A 44 -8.39 14.89 23.94
CA SER A 44 -7.54 13.79 24.39
C SER A 44 -6.81 13.05 23.27
N ALA A 45 -7.04 13.43 22.01
CA ALA A 45 -6.49 12.77 20.83
C ALA A 45 -5.46 13.65 20.12
N THR A 46 -4.47 13.02 19.50
CA THR A 46 -3.43 13.70 18.71
C THR A 46 -3.47 13.21 17.27
N LEU A 47 -3.87 14.09 16.35
CA LEU A 47 -3.79 13.85 14.91
C LEU A 47 -2.58 14.58 14.33
N LYS A 48 -1.75 13.85 13.57
CA LYS A 48 -0.61 14.41 12.83
C LYS A 48 -0.85 14.28 11.33
N LEU A 49 -0.75 15.39 10.62
CA LEU A 49 -0.94 15.43 9.18
C LEU A 49 0.39 15.26 8.44
N LEU A 50 0.42 14.34 7.47
CA LEU A 50 1.53 14.05 6.59
C LEU A 50 1.32 14.79 5.27
N LYS A 51 2.30 15.59 4.89
CA LYS A 51 2.28 16.40 3.65
C LYS A 51 3.26 15.87 2.61
N GLU A 52 4.39 15.39 3.09
CA GLU A 52 5.47 14.95 2.23
C GLU A 52 5.16 13.59 1.60
N PRO A 53 5.60 13.33 0.36
CA PRO A 53 5.42 12.03 -0.29
C PRO A 53 6.00 10.85 0.49
N SER A 54 7.00 11.09 1.34
CA SER A 54 7.62 10.11 2.23
C SER A 54 7.92 10.76 3.57
N THR A 55 7.58 10.10 4.67
CA THR A 55 7.86 10.58 6.02
C THR A 55 8.28 9.41 6.92
N GLU A 56 9.50 9.45 7.45
CA GLU A 56 9.92 8.52 8.50
C GLU A 56 9.22 8.92 9.81
N LEU A 57 8.33 8.04 10.27
CA LEU A 57 7.52 8.27 11.47
C LEU A 57 8.28 7.91 12.73
N LEU A 58 9.07 6.84 12.64
CA LEU A 58 9.96 6.28 13.65
C LEU A 58 11.15 5.62 12.94
N PRO A 59 12.27 5.37 13.63
CA PRO A 59 13.40 4.63 13.05
C PRO A 59 12.94 3.33 12.39
N GLY A 60 13.14 3.22 11.08
CA GLY A 60 12.75 2.04 10.30
C GLY A 60 11.25 1.88 10.07
N LEU A 61 10.46 2.95 10.22
CA LEU A 61 9.02 2.97 9.95
C LEU A 61 8.66 4.21 9.14
N THR A 62 8.42 4.03 7.84
CA THR A 62 8.21 5.13 6.89
C THR A 62 6.82 5.04 6.26
N SER A 63 6.08 6.14 6.27
CA SER A 63 4.85 6.27 5.48
C SER A 63 5.17 6.86 4.12
N LEU A 64 4.56 6.34 3.06
CA LEU A 64 4.67 6.88 1.71
C LEU A 64 3.29 7.13 1.12
N ILE A 65 3.06 8.35 0.65
CA ILE A 65 1.82 8.74 -0.05
C ILE A 65 1.96 8.31 -1.51
N CYS A 66 1.28 7.23 -1.88
CA CYS A 66 1.33 6.68 -3.23
C CYS A 66 0.22 7.24 -4.14
N GLY A 67 -0.90 7.65 -3.54
CA GLY A 67 -2.11 8.00 -4.29
C GLY A 67 -2.78 6.76 -4.91
N GLY A 68 -3.46 6.94 -6.04
CA GLY A 68 -4.17 5.88 -6.72
C GLY A 68 -5.59 5.71 -6.20
N HIS A 69 -5.80 4.78 -5.25
CA HIS A 69 -7.14 4.46 -4.74
C HIS A 69 -7.87 5.73 -4.26
N PHE A 70 -7.16 6.56 -3.49
CA PHE A 70 -7.50 7.96 -3.19
C PHE A 70 -6.24 8.84 -3.29
N PRO A 71 -6.38 10.17 -3.39
CA PRO A 71 -5.23 11.08 -3.42
C PRO A 71 -4.28 10.90 -2.25
N GLY A 72 -4.80 10.63 -1.03
CA GLY A 72 -4.02 10.41 0.17
C GLY A 72 -3.77 8.94 0.53
N SER A 73 -4.06 7.99 -0.37
CA SER A 73 -3.70 6.58 -0.16
C SER A 73 -2.20 6.46 0.08
N GLN A 74 -1.85 5.79 1.18
CA GLN A 74 -0.49 5.65 1.66
C GLN A 74 -0.20 4.22 2.06
N VAL A 75 1.08 3.84 1.96
CA VAL A 75 1.60 2.57 2.45
C VAL A 75 2.53 2.82 3.64
N LEU A 76 2.65 1.82 4.50
CA LEU A 76 3.65 1.83 5.58
C LEU A 76 4.74 0.81 5.28
N HIS A 77 5.97 1.28 5.19
CA HIS A 77 7.16 0.45 5.11
C HIS A 77 7.77 0.29 6.50
N SER A 78 7.95 -0.96 6.92
CA SER A 78 8.49 -1.32 8.23
C SER A 78 9.72 -2.20 8.05
N LEU A 79 10.82 -1.80 8.68
CA LEU A 79 12.07 -2.53 8.74
C LEU A 79 12.26 -3.19 10.11
N PRO A 80 13.13 -4.20 10.21
CA PRO A 80 13.58 -4.70 11.51
C PRO A 80 14.15 -3.56 12.38
N PRO A 81 13.88 -3.56 13.71
CA PRO A 81 13.19 -4.59 14.48
C PRO A 81 11.65 -4.42 14.57
N ASN A 82 11.06 -3.39 13.94
CA ASN A 82 9.60 -3.14 14.03
C ASN A 82 8.78 -4.31 13.48
N THR A 83 9.30 -4.95 12.42
CA THR A 83 8.82 -6.23 11.89
C THR A 83 9.99 -7.21 11.73
N PRO A 84 9.78 -8.54 11.82
CA PRO A 84 10.88 -9.51 11.71
C PRO A 84 11.63 -9.48 10.37
N ILE A 85 10.94 -9.04 9.31
CA ILE A 85 11.46 -8.86 7.96
C ILE A 85 10.97 -7.52 7.40
N PRO A 86 11.64 -6.95 6.37
CA PRO A 86 11.13 -5.79 5.66
C PRO A 86 9.70 -6.04 5.16
N THR A 87 8.76 -5.21 5.60
CA THR A 87 7.31 -5.43 5.45
C THR A 87 6.65 -4.18 4.90
N LEU A 88 5.71 -4.37 3.97
CA LEU A 88 4.92 -3.29 3.40
C LEU A 88 3.44 -3.47 3.74
N PHE A 89 2.87 -2.58 4.53
CA PHE A 89 1.43 -2.52 4.77
C PHE A 89 0.82 -1.66 3.68
N VAL A 90 0.08 -2.30 2.77
CA VAL A 90 -0.39 -1.69 1.52
C VAL A 90 -1.83 -1.19 1.59
N ALA A 91 -2.57 -1.65 2.61
CA ALA A 91 -3.99 -1.36 2.79
C ALA A 91 -4.79 -1.53 1.49
N ASP A 92 -5.32 -0.44 0.93
CA ASP A 92 -6.09 -0.40 -0.32
C ASP A 92 -5.32 0.22 -1.51
N THR A 93 -4.06 0.66 -1.32
CA THR A 93 -3.22 1.25 -2.38
C THR A 93 -2.92 0.24 -3.50
N ILE A 94 -2.56 -0.99 -3.11
CA ILE A 94 -2.47 -2.14 -4.02
C ILE A 94 -3.17 -3.33 -3.37
N PHE A 95 -3.88 -4.11 -4.19
CA PHE A 95 -4.69 -5.21 -3.71
C PHE A 95 -4.12 -6.56 -4.16
N ALA A 96 -3.55 -7.34 -3.24
CA ALA A 96 -3.13 -8.70 -3.54
C ALA A 96 -4.36 -9.58 -3.87
N VAL A 97 -4.31 -10.29 -4.98
CA VAL A 97 -5.40 -11.18 -5.42
C VAL A 97 -5.08 -12.64 -5.13
N GLN A 98 -6.07 -13.53 -5.18
CA GLN A 98 -5.90 -14.96 -4.88
C GLN A 98 -4.73 -15.61 -5.65
N SER A 99 -4.51 -15.20 -6.90
CA SER A 99 -3.39 -15.71 -7.71
C SER A 99 -2.00 -15.30 -7.19
N SER A 100 -1.88 -14.45 -6.17
CA SER A 100 -0.60 -14.19 -5.46
C SER A 100 -0.10 -15.42 -4.71
N HIS A 101 -1.00 -16.33 -4.34
CA HIS A 101 -0.72 -17.55 -3.58
C HIS A 101 -0.40 -18.76 -4.45
N ASN A 102 -0.61 -18.64 -5.77
CA ASN A 102 -0.31 -19.70 -6.72
C ASN A 102 1.14 -20.21 -6.55
N PRO A 103 1.39 -21.50 -6.86
CA PRO A 103 2.72 -22.07 -6.82
C PRO A 103 3.71 -21.29 -7.71
N ASP A 104 4.91 -21.06 -7.21
CA ASP A 104 6.01 -20.44 -7.94
C ASP A 104 7.29 -21.22 -7.58
N PRO A 105 7.92 -21.93 -8.53
CA PRO A 105 7.63 -21.96 -9.97
C PRO A 105 6.30 -22.68 -10.32
N GLY A 106 5.72 -22.36 -11.49
CA GLY A 106 4.47 -22.98 -12.00
C GLY A 106 3.32 -22.01 -12.25
N LYS A 107 3.41 -20.78 -11.74
CA LYS A 107 2.50 -19.69 -12.08
C LYS A 107 2.71 -19.25 -13.53
N ARG A 108 1.62 -19.04 -14.28
CA ARG A 108 1.70 -18.46 -15.62
C ARG A 108 2.28 -17.04 -15.56
N GLY A 109 3.19 -16.73 -16.48
CA GLY A 109 3.89 -15.43 -16.52
C GLY A 109 3.00 -14.22 -16.82
N ASP A 110 1.78 -14.44 -17.30
CA ASP A 110 0.75 -13.44 -17.60
C ASP A 110 -0.29 -13.28 -16.49
N THR A 111 -0.09 -13.92 -15.34
CA THR A 111 -1.02 -13.85 -14.21
C THR A 111 -0.54 -12.83 -13.17
N ILE A 112 -1.41 -11.87 -12.85
CA ILE A 112 -1.13 -10.87 -11.82
C ILE A 112 -1.01 -11.47 -10.41
N SER A 113 -0.27 -10.80 -9.53
CA SER A 113 -0.29 -11.03 -8.08
C SER A 113 -1.00 -9.88 -7.34
N TYR A 114 -0.99 -8.68 -7.93
CA TYR A 114 -1.60 -7.48 -7.36
C TYR A 114 -2.49 -6.79 -8.40
N GLN A 115 -3.57 -6.17 -7.93
CA GLN A 115 -4.44 -5.28 -8.70
C GLN A 115 -4.29 -3.84 -8.23
N PHE A 116 -4.54 -2.91 -9.15
CA PHE A 116 -4.45 -1.47 -8.97
C PHE A 116 -5.82 -0.88 -9.27
N LEU A 117 -6.63 -0.64 -8.23
CA LEU A 117 -8.05 -0.31 -8.37
C LEU A 117 -8.35 1.06 -7.75
N TRP A 118 -9.04 1.91 -8.52
CA TRP A 118 -9.67 3.11 -7.99
C TRP A 118 -10.86 2.74 -7.10
N SER A 119 -11.66 1.75 -7.53
CA SER A 119 -12.79 1.23 -6.74
C SER A 119 -12.70 -0.28 -6.63
N ILE A 120 -12.34 -0.79 -5.44
CA ILE A 120 -12.29 -2.23 -5.16
C ILE A 120 -13.69 -2.88 -5.30
N PRO A 121 -14.78 -2.32 -4.73
CA PRO A 121 -16.10 -2.95 -4.82
C PRO A 121 -16.67 -3.04 -6.24
N ASN A 122 -16.33 -2.08 -7.10
CA ASN A 122 -16.80 -2.03 -8.48
C ASN A 122 -15.77 -2.55 -9.49
N PHE A 123 -14.60 -3.01 -9.02
CA PHE A 123 -13.47 -3.43 -9.85
C PHE A 123 -13.05 -2.41 -10.92
N ILE A 124 -13.11 -1.12 -10.59
CA ILE A 124 -12.70 -0.05 -11.51
C ILE A 124 -11.18 0.11 -11.42
N PRO A 125 -10.43 -0.10 -12.52
CA PRO A 125 -8.98 0.01 -12.52
C PRO A 125 -8.50 1.45 -12.37
N LEU A 126 -7.28 1.61 -11.86
CA LEU A 126 -6.56 2.88 -11.94
C LEU A 126 -6.08 3.15 -13.37
N PRO A 127 -6.00 4.42 -13.81
CA PRO A 127 -5.36 4.75 -15.07
C PRO A 127 -3.85 4.42 -15.04
N PRO A 128 -3.22 4.13 -16.19
CA PRO A 128 -1.82 3.71 -16.26
C PRO A 128 -0.80 4.63 -15.55
N ASP A 129 -1.00 5.95 -15.61
CA ASP A 129 -0.11 6.91 -14.96
C ASP A 129 -0.15 6.81 -13.43
N GLU A 130 -1.32 6.54 -12.85
CA GLU A 130 -1.45 6.30 -11.40
C GLU A 130 -0.80 4.97 -11.00
N VAL A 131 -0.91 3.93 -11.84
CA VAL A 131 -0.18 2.67 -11.63
C VAL A 131 1.33 2.90 -11.62
N LEU A 132 1.85 3.70 -12.56
CA LEU A 132 3.26 4.06 -12.63
C LEU A 132 3.71 4.89 -11.43
N LYS A 133 2.89 5.84 -10.98
CA LYS A 133 3.15 6.65 -9.79
C LYS A 133 3.30 5.78 -8.55
N ILE A 134 2.38 4.83 -8.34
CA ILE A 134 2.47 3.85 -7.25
C ILE A 134 3.78 3.05 -7.37
N TRP A 135 4.08 2.51 -8.56
CA TRP A 135 5.32 1.77 -8.79
C TRP A 135 6.56 2.61 -8.41
N LYS A 136 6.66 3.85 -8.88
CA LYS A 136 7.80 4.73 -8.59
C LYS A 136 7.96 5.00 -7.09
N ALA A 137 6.87 5.15 -6.35
CA ALA A 137 6.91 5.31 -4.90
C ALA A 137 7.41 4.05 -4.18
N LEU A 138 7.07 2.86 -4.68
CA LEU A 138 7.47 1.58 -4.10
C LEU A 138 8.86 1.10 -4.56
N LYS A 139 9.34 1.56 -5.71
CA LYS A 139 10.63 1.17 -6.31
C LYS A 139 11.85 1.31 -5.37
N PRO A 140 12.00 2.33 -4.53
CA PRO A 140 13.16 2.39 -3.62
C PRO A 140 13.06 1.43 -2.43
N LEU A 141 11.92 0.77 -2.22
CA LEU A 141 11.66 -0.04 -1.03
C LEU A 141 11.98 -1.51 -1.27
N GLU A 142 12.58 -2.13 -0.26
CA GLU A 142 12.73 -3.57 -0.18
C GLU A 142 11.72 -4.14 0.82
N PHE A 143 10.97 -5.16 0.39
CA PHE A 143 9.97 -5.81 1.23
C PHE A 143 9.83 -7.29 0.88
N LYS A 144 9.63 -8.09 1.92
CA LYS A 144 9.53 -9.55 1.90
C LYS A 144 8.15 -10.05 2.36
N ALA A 145 7.32 -9.13 2.86
CA ALA A 145 5.91 -9.36 3.16
C ALA A 145 5.08 -8.15 2.74
N THR A 146 3.84 -8.42 2.31
CA THR A 146 2.80 -7.40 2.11
C THR A 146 1.59 -7.74 2.97
N TYR A 147 1.00 -6.72 3.60
CA TYR A 147 -0.22 -6.84 4.40
C TYR A 147 -1.29 -5.90 3.86
N GLY A 148 -2.45 -6.45 3.50
CA GLY A 148 -3.58 -5.69 2.96
C GLY A 148 -4.81 -5.70 3.89
N VAL A 149 -5.91 -5.12 3.41
CA VAL A 149 -7.17 -4.94 4.18
C VAL A 149 -7.88 -6.25 4.57
N MET A 150 -7.59 -7.38 3.93
CA MET A 150 -8.25 -8.67 4.19
C MET A 150 -7.21 -9.74 4.50
N ALA A 151 -6.81 -9.87 5.77
CA ALA A 151 -5.66 -10.68 6.19
C ALA A 151 -5.56 -12.09 5.56
N LYS A 152 -6.68 -12.82 5.46
CA LYS A 152 -6.71 -14.18 4.88
C LYS A 152 -6.54 -14.23 3.36
N ILE A 153 -6.72 -13.11 2.68
CA ILE A 153 -6.72 -12.99 1.22
C ILE A 153 -5.47 -12.23 0.76
N THR A 154 -5.21 -11.08 1.37
CA THR A 154 -4.30 -10.06 0.86
C THR A 154 -2.93 -10.05 1.52
N ASN A 155 -2.67 -10.92 2.50
CA ASN A 155 -1.33 -11.02 3.10
C ASN A 155 -0.47 -11.97 2.27
N VAL A 156 0.66 -11.50 1.78
CA VAL A 156 1.55 -12.29 0.90
C VAL A 156 2.98 -12.21 1.39
N PHE A 157 3.64 -13.36 1.45
CA PHE A 157 5.01 -13.51 1.94
C PHE A 157 5.90 -14.10 0.86
N GLU A 158 7.14 -13.65 0.78
CA GLU A 158 8.16 -14.36 0.02
C GLU A 158 8.42 -15.73 0.65
N ARG A 159 8.50 -16.75 -0.20
CA ARG A 159 8.82 -18.13 0.18
C ARG A 159 10.12 -18.56 -0.49
N PRO A 160 10.95 -19.38 0.18
CA PRO A 160 12.12 -19.99 -0.47
C PRO A 160 11.74 -20.72 -1.76
N GLY A 161 12.58 -20.61 -2.79
CA GLY A 161 12.39 -21.29 -4.08
C GLY A 161 11.46 -20.58 -5.08
N GLN A 162 10.89 -19.42 -4.73
CA GLN A 162 10.10 -18.61 -5.66
C GLN A 162 10.99 -17.91 -6.69
N SER A 163 10.54 -17.84 -7.94
CA SER A 163 11.29 -17.22 -9.04
C SER A 163 11.28 -15.70 -9.00
N LEU A 164 10.25 -15.09 -8.41
CA LEU A 164 10.10 -13.64 -8.33
C LEU A 164 9.92 -13.16 -6.88
N SER A 165 10.65 -12.11 -6.52
CA SER A 165 10.42 -11.33 -5.30
C SER A 165 9.04 -10.68 -5.31
N LEU A 166 8.53 -10.26 -4.13
CA LEU A 166 7.25 -9.55 -4.08
C LEU A 166 7.31 -8.23 -4.84
N LYS A 167 8.43 -7.51 -4.78
CA LYS A 167 8.67 -6.29 -5.55
C LYS A 167 8.59 -6.56 -7.07
N ALA A 168 9.20 -7.65 -7.54
CA ALA A 168 9.12 -8.06 -8.94
C ALA A 168 7.69 -8.42 -9.36
N ARG A 169 6.93 -9.06 -8.47
CA ARG A 169 5.51 -9.37 -8.71
C ARG A 169 4.64 -8.12 -8.78
N VAL A 170 4.94 -7.07 -8.01
CA VAL A 170 4.24 -5.77 -8.12
C VAL A 170 4.49 -5.17 -9.51
N LEU A 171 5.75 -5.05 -9.94
CA LEU A 171 6.09 -4.52 -11.26
C LEU A 171 5.49 -5.36 -12.40
N GLN A 172 5.59 -6.69 -12.31
CA GLN A 172 4.99 -7.60 -13.29
C GLN A 172 3.48 -7.37 -13.38
N SER A 173 2.80 -7.27 -12.24
CA SER A 173 1.35 -7.04 -12.21
C SER A 173 0.97 -5.68 -12.81
N ALA A 174 1.76 -4.64 -12.53
CA ALA A 174 1.58 -3.30 -13.12
C ALA A 174 1.68 -3.35 -14.65
N LYS A 175 2.72 -4.01 -15.19
CA LYS A 175 2.90 -4.17 -16.64
C LYS A 175 1.76 -4.96 -17.28
N ILE A 176 1.33 -6.07 -16.66
CA ILE A 176 0.19 -6.87 -17.16
C ILE A 176 -1.09 -6.03 -17.17
N ALA A 177 -1.37 -5.30 -16.08
CA ALA A 177 -2.58 -4.48 -15.96
C ALA A 177 -2.61 -3.38 -17.03
N VAL A 178 -1.53 -2.61 -17.18
CA VAL A 178 -1.45 -1.52 -18.17
C VAL A 178 -1.56 -2.05 -19.60
N LYS A 179 -0.92 -3.18 -19.90
CA LYS A 179 -1.06 -3.84 -21.20
C LYS A 179 -2.51 -4.28 -21.46
N ALA A 180 -3.18 -4.85 -20.47
CA ALA A 180 -4.57 -5.28 -20.58
C ALA A 180 -5.56 -4.11 -20.80
N MET A 181 -5.19 -2.90 -20.37
CA MET A 181 -5.93 -1.66 -20.66
C MET A 181 -5.72 -1.15 -22.10
N GLY A 182 -4.88 -1.79 -22.91
CA GLY A 182 -4.64 -1.44 -24.31
C GLY A 182 -3.45 -0.49 -24.54
N TYR A 183 -2.65 -0.19 -23.52
CA TYR A 183 -1.47 0.66 -23.66
C TYR A 183 -0.25 -0.19 -23.99
N SER A 184 0.29 -0.06 -25.21
CA SER A 184 1.48 -0.78 -25.69
C SER A 184 2.79 -0.05 -25.39
N ASP A 185 2.77 1.29 -25.40
CA ASP A 185 3.98 2.14 -25.40
C ASP A 185 4.12 2.98 -24.12
N HIS A 186 3.42 2.59 -23.06
CA HIS A 186 3.44 3.31 -21.78
C HIS A 186 4.79 3.15 -21.04
N SER A 187 5.23 4.20 -20.34
CA SER A 187 6.54 4.22 -19.66
C SER A 187 6.70 3.19 -18.54
N ILE A 188 5.63 2.53 -18.09
CA ILE A 188 5.74 1.39 -17.17
C ILE A 188 6.56 0.23 -17.76
N PHE A 189 6.59 0.06 -19.08
CA PHE A 189 7.26 -1.10 -19.69
C PHE A 189 8.78 -1.02 -19.62
N VAL A 190 9.36 0.18 -19.60
CA VAL A 190 10.81 0.40 -19.44
C VAL A 190 11.28 0.31 -17.99
N GLU A 191 10.36 0.29 -17.03
CA GLU A 191 10.71 0.17 -15.61
C GLU A 191 11.35 -1.19 -15.30
N GLN A 192 12.30 -1.15 -14.38
CA GLN A 192 13.08 -2.29 -13.88
C GLN A 192 13.14 -2.22 -12.35
N LEU A 193 13.51 -3.33 -11.71
CA LEU A 193 13.56 -3.50 -10.24
C LEU A 193 14.42 -2.48 -9.50
#